data_AF-R5IZE6-F1
#
_entry.id   AF-R5IZE6-F1
#
_cell.length_a   1.000
_cell.length_b   1.000
_cell.length_c   1.000
_cell.angle_alpha   90.00
_cell.angle_beta   90.00
_cell.angle_gamma   90.00
#
_symmetry.space_group_name_H-M   'P 1'
#
loop_
_entity.id
_entity.type
_entity.pdbx_description
1 polymer ?
#
loop_
_entity_poly.entity_id
_entity_poly.type
_entity_poly.pdbx_seq_one_letter_code
_entity_poly.pdbx_strand_id
1 'polypeptide(L)'
;MDIQELVRAQRAYFLSSATRPYAFRMEQLKKLQCALQTNEKPLEQAMYQDFRKSPMEVYMCETGMVLEEAQRGPTHSGWSS
;
A
#
# COMPACT_ATOMS: atom_id res chain seq x y z
N MET A 1 -1.95 -23.80 -0.10
CA MET A 1 -0.79 -23.04 0.39
C MET A 1 -0.96 -22.88 1.87
N ASP A 2 -0.07 -23.50 2.65
CA ASP A 2 -0.04 -23.33 4.10
C ASP A 2 0.66 -21.99 4.46
N ILE A 3 0.36 -21.43 5.64
CA ILE A 3 0.95 -20.17 6.14
C ILE A 3 2.49 -20.26 6.13
N GLN A 4 3.04 -21.43 6.48
CA GLN A 4 4.48 -21.66 6.47
C GLN A 4 5.09 -21.52 5.07
N GLU A 5 4.38 -21.97 4.03
CA GLU A 5 4.83 -21.84 2.64
C GLU A 5 4.82 -20.38 2.19
N LEU A 6 3.79 -19.62 2.57
CA LEU A 6 3.68 -18.19 2.26
C LEU A 6 4.83 -17.39 2.87
N VAL A 7 5.12 -17.63 4.15
CA VAL A 7 6.24 -16.96 4.84
C VAL A 7 7.58 -17.30 4.21
N ARG A 8 7.81 -18.58 3.82
CA ARG A 8 9.04 -18.98 3.13
C ARG A 8 9.18 -18.28 1.78
N ALA A 9 8.10 -18.18 1.00
CA ALA A 9 8.11 -17.50 -0.30
C ALA A 9 8.43 -16.01 -0.16
N GLN A 10 7.82 -15.31 0.80
CA GLN A 10 8.10 -13.88 1.06
C GLN A 10 9.56 -13.66 1.47
N ARG A 11 10.10 -14.51 2.35
CA ARG A 11 11.51 -14.44 2.76
C ARG A 11 12.46 -14.69 1.59
N ALA A 12 12.20 -15.71 0.78
CA ALA A 12 13.01 -16.01 -0.39
C ALA A 12 13.02 -14.82 -1.38
N TYR A 13 11.86 -14.20 -1.61
CA TYR A 13 11.75 -13.03 -2.47
C TYR A 13 12.53 -11.82 -1.92
N PHE A 14 12.43 -11.53 -0.62
CA PHE A 14 13.20 -10.45 0.00
C PHE A 14 14.72 -10.71 -0.08
N LEU A 15 15.16 -11.94 0.24
CA LEU A 15 16.58 -12.34 0.18
C LEU A 15 17.16 -12.34 -1.23
N SER A 16 16.31 -12.41 -2.27
CA SER A 16 16.75 -12.24 -3.67
C SER A 16 17.21 -10.81 -4.00
N SER A 17 17.06 -9.85 -3.07
CA SER A 17 17.33 -8.42 -3.28
C SER A 17 16.44 -7.74 -4.33
N ALA A 18 15.40 -8.41 -4.84
CA ALA A 18 14.46 -7.84 -5.80
C ALA A 18 13.78 -6.55 -5.29
N THR A 19 13.61 -6.41 -3.97
CA THR A 19 12.96 -5.25 -3.35
C THR A 19 13.90 -4.07 -3.06
N ARG A 20 15.21 -4.25 -3.25
CA ARG A 20 16.23 -3.25 -2.92
C ARG A 20 16.25 -2.04 -3.87
N PRO A 21 16.16 -2.20 -5.20
CA PRO A 21 16.26 -1.08 -6.12
C PRO A 21 15.20 0.00 -5.85
N TYR A 22 15.63 1.26 -5.84
CA TYR A 22 14.73 2.40 -5.67
C TYR A 22 13.58 2.38 -6.68
N ALA A 23 13.87 2.06 -7.95
CA ALA A 23 12.86 1.96 -9.01
C ALA A 23 11.76 0.93 -8.67
N PHE A 24 12.14 -0.23 -8.11
CA PHE A 24 11.18 -1.24 -7.67
C PHE A 24 10.29 -0.70 -6.55
N ARG A 25 10.89 -0.11 -5.51
CA ARG A 25 10.14 0.48 -4.38
C ARG A 25 9.13 1.51 -4.87
N MET A 26 9.55 2.37 -5.79
CA MET A 26 8.70 3.40 -6.38
C MET A 26 7.55 2.80 -7.22
N GLU A 27 7.81 1.75 -7.99
CA GLU A 27 6.78 1.05 -8.74
C GLU A 27 5.73 0.43 -7.80
N GLN A 28 6.15 -0.17 -6.69
CA GLN A 28 5.21 -0.73 -5.71
C GLN A 28 4.36 0.34 -5.02
N LEU A 29 4.94 1.51 -4.69
CA LEU A 29 4.18 2.64 -4.14
C LEU A 29 3.13 3.16 -5.13
N LYS A 30 3.48 3.27 -6.42
CA LYS A 30 2.52 3.63 -7.47
C LYS A 30 1.41 2.60 -7.62
N LYS A 31 1.75 1.30 -7.54
CA LYS A 31 0.77 0.21 -7.55
C LYS A 31 -0.20 0.31 -6.36
N LEU A 32 0.30 0.62 -5.17
CA LEU A 32 -0.55 0.84 -3.99
C LEU A 32 -1.49 2.04 -4.18
N GLN A 33 -0.97 3.18 -4.64
CA GLN A 33 -1.81 4.36 -4.91
C GLN A 33 -2.92 4.04 -5.93
N CYS A 34 -2.56 3.38 -7.03
CA CYS A 34 -3.51 2.96 -8.05
C CYS A 34 -4.55 1.97 -7.48
N ALA A 35 -4.13 1.01 -6.66
CA ALA A 35 -5.04 0.06 -6.01
C ALA A 35 -6.05 0.78 -5.09
N LEU A 36 -5.61 1.77 -4.31
CA LEU A 36 -6.52 2.55 -3.46
C LEU A 36 -7.55 3.34 -4.28
N GLN A 37 -7.08 4.04 -5.31
CA GLN A 37 -7.95 4.85 -6.18
C GLN A 37 -8.95 3.99 -6.97
N THR A 38 -8.49 2.87 -7.55
CA THR A 38 -9.35 1.97 -8.32
C THR A 38 -10.37 1.21 -7.48
N ASN A 39 -10.11 1.06 -6.18
CA ASN A 39 -10.99 0.35 -5.25
C ASN A 39 -11.69 1.28 -4.24
N GLU A 40 -11.79 2.58 -4.53
CA GLU A 40 -12.41 3.57 -3.63
C GLU A 40 -13.82 3.13 -3.17
N LYS A 41 -14.72 2.81 -4.11
CA LYS A 41 -16.09 2.40 -3.78
C LYS A 41 -16.16 1.09 -2.98
N PRO A 42 -15.47 -0.01 -3.37
CA PRO A 42 -15.40 -1.20 -2.53
C PRO A 42 -14.90 -0.94 -1.11
N LEU A 43 -13.89 -0.08 -0.95
CA LEU A 43 -13.33 0.27 0.36
C LEU A 43 -14.33 1.06 1.21
N GLU A 44 -15.00 2.06 0.63
CA GLU A 44 -16.08 2.79 1.31
C GLU A 44 -17.20 1.87 1.76
N GLN A 45 -17.62 0.93 0.91
CA GLN A 45 -18.66 -0.03 1.24
C GLN A 45 -18.26 -0.95 2.38
N ALA A 46 -17.04 -1.48 2.37
CA ALA A 46 -16.51 -2.30 3.45
C ALA A 46 -16.44 -1.52 4.77
N MET A 47 -15.91 -0.29 4.74
CA MET A 47 -15.84 0.58 5.91
C MET A 47 -17.22 0.95 6.47
N TYR A 48 -18.22 1.11 5.61
CA TYR A 48 -19.60 1.30 6.06
C TYR A 48 -20.15 0.04 6.74
N GLN A 49 -19.87 -1.15 6.19
CA GLN A 49 -20.33 -2.42 6.76
C GLN A 49 -19.71 -2.70 8.13
N ASP A 50 -18.40 -2.47 8.27
CA ASP A 50 -17.66 -2.77 9.51
C ASP A 50 -17.81 -1.67 10.57
N PHE A 51 -17.78 -0.39 10.14
CA PHE A 51 -17.64 0.75 11.04
C PHE A 51 -18.72 1.83 10.87
N ARG A 52 -19.64 1.69 9.90
CA ARG A 52 -20.67 2.70 9.56
C ARG A 52 -20.12 4.09 9.22
N LYS A 53 -18.86 4.17 8.78
CA LYS A 53 -18.23 5.42 8.35
C LYS A 53 -18.83 5.92 7.03
N SER A 54 -18.99 7.24 6.93
CA SER A 54 -19.40 7.87 5.67
C SER A 54 -18.24 7.92 4.67
N PRO A 55 -18.49 8.01 3.35
CA PRO A 55 -17.42 8.13 2.34
C PRO A 55 -16.40 9.24 2.64
N MET A 56 -16.86 10.41 3.07
CA MET A 56 -15.97 11.52 3.44
C MET A 56 -15.05 11.16 4.61
N GLU A 57 -15.58 10.49 5.63
CA GLU A 57 -14.80 10.06 6.79
C GLU A 57 -13.77 8.99 6.41
N VAL A 58 -14.13 8.05 5.53
CA VAL A 58 -13.21 7.06 4.98
C VAL A 58 -12.07 7.74 4.21
N TYR A 59 -12.38 8.75 3.39
CA TYR A 59 -11.35 9.49 2.67
C TYR A 59 -10.44 10.28 3.60
N MET A 60 -11.00 11.11 4.49
CA MET A 60 -10.21 11.99 5.35
C MET A 60 -9.35 11.24 6.38
N CYS A 61 -9.87 10.14 6.93
CA CYS A 61 -9.28 9.47 8.07
C CYS A 61 -8.62 8.12 7.72
N GLU A 62 -8.75 7.61 6.50
CA GLU A 62 -8.15 6.33 6.13
C GLU A 62 -7.38 6.45 4.80
N THR A 63 -8.08 6.57 3.67
CA THR A 63 -7.45 6.42 2.35
C THR A 63 -6.65 7.66 1.94
N GLY A 64 -7.08 8.86 2.32
CA GLY A 64 -6.40 10.13 2.04
C GLY A 64 -5.03 10.22 2.71
N MET A 65 -4.93 9.82 3.99
CA MET A 65 -3.64 9.81 4.70
C MET A 65 -2.65 8.81 4.07
N VAL A 66 -3.12 7.61 3.68
CA VAL A 66 -2.26 6.62 3.02
C VAL A 66 -1.80 7.10 1.63
N LEU A 67 -2.67 7.76 0.87
CA LEU A 67 -2.33 8.35 -0.42
C LEU A 67 -1.26 9.44 -0.28
N GLU A 68 -1.37 10.30 0.75
CA GLU A 68 -0.36 11.34 1.01
C GLU A 68 1.00 10.73 1.39
N GLU A 69 1.02 9.77 2.31
CA GLU A 69 2.25 9.10 2.76
C GLU A 69 2.96 8.40 1.59
N ALA A 70 2.19 7.69 0.75
CA ALA A 70 2.71 7.02 -0.43
C ALA A 70 3.27 8.00 -1.49
N GLN A 71 2.78 9.25 -1.51
CA GLN A 71 3.28 10.31 -2.40
C GLN A 71 4.52 11.03 -1.85
N ARG A 72 4.73 11.09 -0.53
CA ARG A 72 5.88 11.77 0.11
C ARG A 72 7.17 10.94 0.14
N GLY A 73 7.10 9.62 -0.01
CA GLY A 73 8.28 8.73 -0.12
C GLY A 73 9.39 9.11 -1.12
N PRO A 74 9.14 9.76 -2.28
CA PRO A 74 10.18 10.17 -3.23
C PRO A 74 10.96 11.43 -2.81
N THR A 75 10.45 12.25 -1.90
CA THR A 75 11.02 13.57 -1.58
C THR A 75 12.04 13.56 -0.44
N HIS A 76 12.11 12.49 0.35
CA HIS A 76 13.10 12.36 1.43
C HIS A 76 14.43 11.77 0.91
N SER A 77 15.51 12.52 1.07
CA SER A 77 16.88 12.24 0.63
C SER A 77 17.50 10.92 1.12
N GLY A 78 16.88 10.22 2.06
CA GLY A 78 17.32 8.91 2.58
C GLY A 78 16.88 7.68 1.76
N TRP A 79 16.00 7.86 0.76
CA TRP A 79 15.42 6.75 -0.03
C TRP A 79 16.20 6.40 -1.30
N SER A 80 17.20 7.22 -1.64
CA SER A 80 18.00 7.14 -2.87
C SER A 80 19.10 6.07 -2.82
N SER A 81 19.31 5.42 -1.67
CA SER A 81 20.37 4.43 -1.40
C SER A 81 19.92 2.97 -1.51
#